data_AF-A0A3B9RD05-F1
#
_entry.id   AF-A0A3B9RD05-F1
#
_cell.length_a   1.000
_cell.length_b   1.000
_cell.length_c   1.000
_cell.angle_alpha   90.00
_cell.angle_beta   90.00
_cell.angle_gamma   90.00
#
_symmetry.space_group_name_H-M   'P 1'
#
loop_
_entity.id
_entity.type
_entity.pdbx_description
1 polymer ?
#
loop_
_entity_poly.entity_id
_entity_poly.type
_entity_poly.pdbx_seq_one_letter_code
_entity_poly.pdbx_strand_id
1 'polypeptide(L)'
;EYSTIPGTSRHHWGTDIDVVDGYRKVDGDVLVPHKYEGDGPYVDFKKWMDENSETYGFYLVYTNEPKRRGFKYEPWHYSYAPLSIPMLEQFRSKNVASIIIREDYYGAEHFTMNFLKSYIQNNILDINRKLL
;
A
#
# COMPACT_ATOMS: atom_id res chain seq x y z
N GLU A 1 6.99 7.66 4.90
CA GLU A 1 7.72 7.18 3.71
C GLU A 1 6.82 6.24 2.93
N TYR A 2 7.14 5.98 1.67
CA TYR A 2 6.38 5.12 0.75
C TYR A 2 7.03 3.73 0.57
N SER A 3 8.21 3.51 1.16
CA SER A 3 9.00 2.28 0.95
C SER A 3 8.82 1.26 2.08
N THR A 4 8.70 -0.01 1.71
CA THR A 4 8.52 -1.15 2.63
C THR A 4 9.86 -1.78 3.01
N ILE A 5 9.90 -2.50 4.14
CA ILE A 5 10.98 -3.48 4.39
C ILE A 5 10.90 -4.57 3.30
N PRO A 6 12.02 -4.96 2.67
CA PRO A 6 12.03 -6.03 1.66
C PRO A 6 11.26 -7.28 2.13
N GLY A 7 10.50 -7.89 1.21
CA GLY A 7 9.64 -9.04 1.52
C GLY A 7 8.34 -8.72 2.26
N THR A 8 8.06 -7.46 2.62
CA THR A 8 6.81 -7.06 3.30
C THR A 8 5.84 -6.26 2.44
N SER A 9 6.24 -5.87 1.23
CA SER A 9 5.32 -5.23 0.26
C SER A 9 4.23 -6.19 -0.18
N ARG A 10 3.01 -5.67 -0.31
CA ARG A 10 1.85 -6.37 -0.89
C ARG A 10 2.01 -6.59 -2.40
N HIS A 11 2.81 -5.76 -3.08
CA HIS A 11 3.15 -5.95 -4.51
C HIS A 11 3.79 -7.33 -4.76
N HIS A 12 4.50 -7.91 -3.79
CA HIS A 12 5.07 -9.26 -3.91
C HIS A 12 4.01 -10.37 -4.06
N TRP A 13 2.76 -10.11 -3.68
CA TRP A 13 1.68 -11.09 -3.77
C TRP A 13 1.07 -11.13 -5.17
N GLY A 14 1.40 -10.18 -6.04
CA GLY A 14 0.78 -10.03 -7.36
C GLY A 14 -0.68 -9.58 -7.31
N THR A 15 -1.13 -9.05 -6.16
CA THR A 15 -2.51 -8.59 -5.95
C THR A 15 -2.66 -7.08 -5.97
N ASP A 16 -1.56 -6.34 -5.91
CA ASP A 16 -1.54 -4.89 -5.75
C ASP A 16 -0.95 -4.24 -7.00
N ILE A 17 -1.50 -3.09 -7.39
CA ILE A 17 -1.13 -2.34 -8.58
C ILE A 17 -1.09 -0.83 -8.30
N ASP A 18 -0.16 -0.15 -8.95
CA ASP A 18 -0.12 1.32 -9.01
C ASP A 18 -0.61 1.79 -10.38
N VAL A 19 -1.64 2.64 -10.41
CA VAL A 19 -2.33 3.01 -11.66
C VAL A 19 -2.25 4.49 -11.94
N VAL A 20 -1.91 4.83 -13.19
CA VAL A 20 -1.87 6.19 -13.75
C VAL A 20 -2.72 6.26 -15.01
N ASP A 21 -3.23 7.46 -15.33
CA ASP A 21 -3.88 7.72 -16.62
C ASP A 21 -2.82 8.00 -17.70
N GLY A 22 -2.59 7.03 -18.58
CA GLY A 22 -1.60 7.10 -19.65
C GLY A 22 -1.90 8.14 -20.73
N TYR A 23 -3.11 8.72 -20.78
CA TYR A 23 -3.43 9.79 -21.73
C TYR A 23 -2.93 11.16 -21.28
N ARG A 24 -2.63 11.34 -19.99
CA ARG A 24 -2.21 12.62 -19.44
C ARG A 24 -0.71 12.79 -19.57
N LYS A 25 -0.30 13.95 -20.11
CA LYS A 25 1.11 14.35 -20.10
C LYS A 25 1.43 14.97 -18.74
N VAL A 26 2.44 14.43 -18.08
CA VAL A 26 2.89 14.85 -16.75
C VAL A 26 4.40 14.94 -16.73
N ASP A 27 4.91 15.99 -16.11
CA ASP A 27 6.33 16.15 -15.84
C ASP A 27 6.68 15.58 -14.46
N GLY A 28 7.90 15.04 -14.32
CA GLY A 28 8.42 14.48 -13.07
C GLY A 28 7.70 13.22 -12.60
N ASP A 29 7.71 12.97 -11.29
CA ASP A 29 7.19 11.73 -10.69
C ASP A 29 5.70 11.54 -10.97
N VAL A 30 5.32 10.39 -11.50
CA VAL A 30 3.92 10.11 -11.86
C VAL A 30 3.05 9.73 -10.65
N LEU A 31 3.64 9.28 -9.55
CA LEU A 31 2.92 8.85 -8.35
C LEU A 31 3.01 9.89 -7.24
N VAL A 32 2.27 11.01 -7.41
CA VAL A 32 2.24 12.10 -6.43
C VAL A 32 0.80 12.46 -6.09
N PRO A 33 0.40 12.57 -4.80
CA PRO A 33 -1.02 12.69 -4.44
C PRO A 33 -1.73 13.89 -5.07
N HIS A 34 -1.07 15.04 -5.18
CA HIS A 34 -1.66 16.24 -5.79
C HIS A 34 -1.99 16.05 -7.29
N LYS A 35 -1.46 15.02 -7.96
CA LYS A 35 -1.80 14.73 -9.35
C LYS A 35 -3.16 14.04 -9.49
N TYR A 36 -3.67 13.43 -8.42
CA TYR A 36 -4.95 12.70 -8.39
C TYR A 36 -6.08 13.50 -7.73
N GLU A 37 -5.78 14.69 -7.21
CA GLU A 37 -6.70 15.50 -6.41
C GLU A 37 -6.79 16.93 -6.96
N GLY A 38 -7.82 17.68 -6.58
CA GLY A 38 -7.98 19.08 -6.99
C GLY A 38 -7.98 19.24 -8.51
N ASP A 39 -7.11 20.10 -9.03
CA ASP A 39 -6.93 20.32 -10.48
C ASP A 39 -5.80 19.45 -11.08
N GLY A 40 -5.43 18.38 -10.37
CA GLY A 40 -4.41 17.44 -10.80
C GLY A 40 -4.77 16.71 -12.11
N PRO A 41 -3.79 16.36 -12.95
CA PRO A 41 -4.02 15.77 -14.26
C PRO A 41 -4.81 14.45 -14.23
N TYR A 42 -4.76 13.70 -13.13
CA TYR A 42 -5.44 12.42 -12.97
C TYR A 42 -6.75 12.52 -12.18
N VAL A 43 -7.24 13.73 -11.86
CA VAL A 43 -8.45 13.87 -11.00
C VAL A 43 -9.67 13.17 -11.58
N ASP A 44 -9.89 13.27 -12.90
CA ASP A 44 -11.02 12.63 -13.56
C ASP A 44 -10.90 11.10 -13.51
N PHE A 45 -9.67 10.59 -13.72
CA PHE A 45 -9.37 9.16 -13.59
C PHE A 45 -9.57 8.68 -12.15
N LYS A 46 -9.12 9.44 -11.16
CA LYS A 46 -9.28 9.11 -9.75
C LYS A 46 -10.75 9.04 -9.35
N LYS A 47 -11.57 9.99 -9.79
CA LYS A 47 -13.03 9.97 -9.59
C LYS A 47 -13.65 8.71 -10.16
N TRP A 48 -13.27 8.33 -11.38
CA TRP A 48 -13.74 7.10 -11.99
C TRP A 48 -13.33 5.87 -11.16
N MET A 49 -12.08 5.81 -10.69
CA MET A 49 -11.61 4.71 -9.83
C MET A 49 -12.38 4.64 -8.51
N ASP A 50 -12.70 5.77 -7.88
CA ASP A 50 -13.47 5.82 -6.64
C ASP A 50 -14.90 5.29 -6.81
N GLU A 51 -15.51 5.55 -7.98
CA GLU A 51 -16.86 5.10 -8.30
C GLU A 51 -16.91 3.62 -8.75
N ASN A 52 -15.85 3.11 -9.38
CA ASN A 52 -15.92 1.84 -10.11
C ASN A 52 -15.00 0.73 -9.58
N SER A 53 -13.85 1.04 -8.97
CA SER A 53 -12.82 0.03 -8.67
C SER A 53 -13.34 -1.13 -7.82
N GLU A 54 -14.16 -0.84 -6.81
CA GLU A 54 -14.70 -1.85 -5.90
C GLU A 54 -15.65 -2.83 -6.61
N THR A 55 -16.32 -2.42 -7.68
CA THR A 55 -17.20 -3.31 -8.48
C THR A 55 -16.42 -4.41 -9.19
N TYR A 56 -15.12 -4.16 -9.44
CA TYR A 56 -14.19 -5.12 -10.02
C TYR A 56 -13.31 -5.80 -8.96
N GLY A 57 -13.60 -5.60 -7.67
CA GLY A 57 -12.87 -6.20 -6.56
C GLY A 57 -11.54 -5.51 -6.21
N PHE A 58 -11.27 -4.33 -6.77
CA PHE A 58 -10.09 -3.53 -6.43
C PHE A 58 -10.44 -2.47 -5.39
N TYR A 59 -9.60 -2.35 -4.37
CA TYR A 59 -9.81 -1.39 -3.28
C TYR A 59 -8.55 -0.57 -3.04
N LEU A 60 -8.74 0.73 -2.84
CA LEU A 60 -7.65 1.63 -2.46
C LEU A 60 -7.06 1.21 -1.11
N VAL A 61 -5.75 0.96 -1.06
CA VAL A 61 -5.11 0.38 0.13
C VAL A 61 -4.82 1.44 1.19
N TYR A 62 -4.13 2.50 0.77
CA TYR A 62 -3.65 3.55 1.66
C TYR A 62 -4.53 4.79 1.51
N THR A 63 -5.67 4.79 2.18
CA THR A 63 -6.68 5.87 2.13
C THR A 63 -6.21 7.17 2.78
N ASN A 64 -6.87 8.29 2.46
CA ASN A 64 -6.63 9.62 3.04
C ASN A 64 -7.34 9.80 4.41
N GLU A 65 -7.27 8.77 5.26
CA GLU A 65 -7.85 8.80 6.59
C GLU A 65 -6.84 9.43 7.58
N PRO A 66 -7.15 10.58 8.24
CA PRO A 66 -6.18 11.28 9.07
C PRO A 66 -5.65 10.49 10.27
N LYS A 67 -6.39 9.46 10.69
CA LYS A 67 -6.03 8.59 11.83
C LYS A 67 -5.18 7.39 11.43
N ARG A 68 -5.04 7.13 10.13
CA ARG A 68 -4.27 5.99 9.60
C ARG A 68 -2.78 6.26 9.80
N ARG A 69 -2.08 5.21 10.19
CA ARG A 69 -0.65 5.18 10.48
C ARG A 69 0.07 4.43 9.37
N GLY A 70 1.40 4.47 9.42
CA GLY A 70 2.25 3.80 8.44
C GLY A 70 2.37 4.58 7.13
N PHE A 71 2.07 3.92 6.01
CA PHE A 71 2.23 4.50 4.68
C PHE A 71 1.31 5.69 4.48
N LYS A 72 1.82 6.70 3.79
CA LYS A 72 1.08 7.94 3.48
C LYS A 72 -0.11 7.64 2.56
N TYR A 73 -0.94 8.64 2.32
CA TYR A 73 -1.98 8.55 1.29
C TYR A 73 -1.35 8.24 -0.08
N GLU A 74 -1.85 7.20 -0.74
CA GLU A 74 -1.42 6.76 -2.07
C GLU A 74 -2.65 6.56 -2.96
N PRO A 75 -3.16 7.61 -3.63
CA PRO A 75 -4.36 7.54 -4.48
C PRO A 75 -4.28 6.59 -5.67
N TRP A 76 -3.10 6.05 -5.96
CA TRP A 76 -2.81 5.18 -7.09
C TRP A 76 -2.74 3.70 -6.74
N HIS A 77 -2.62 3.35 -5.45
CA HIS A 77 -2.32 1.98 -5.00
C HIS A 77 -3.61 1.23 -4.68
N TYR A 78 -3.95 0.25 -5.52
CA TYR A 78 -5.15 -0.58 -5.39
C TYR A 78 -4.79 -2.06 -5.21
N SER A 79 -5.57 -2.78 -4.40
CA SER A 79 -5.40 -4.21 -4.14
C SER A 79 -6.64 -5.00 -4.55
N TYR A 80 -6.44 -6.12 -5.23
CA TYR A 80 -7.49 -7.06 -5.60
C TYR A 80 -7.90 -7.91 -4.39
N ALA A 81 -8.97 -7.51 -3.73
CA ALA A 81 -9.44 -8.07 -2.46
C ALA A 81 -9.67 -9.59 -2.47
N PRO A 82 -10.25 -10.21 -3.52
CA PRO A 82 -10.52 -11.64 -3.52
C PRO A 82 -9.28 -12.52 -3.29
N LEU A 83 -8.09 -12.03 -3.64
CA LEU A 83 -6.82 -12.72 -3.38
C LEU A 83 -6.05 -12.10 -2.21
N SER A 84 -6.06 -10.78 -2.09
CA SER A 84 -5.18 -10.10 -1.13
C SER A 84 -5.61 -10.27 0.33
N ILE A 85 -6.91 -10.45 0.60
CA ILE A 85 -7.43 -10.74 1.94
C ILE A 85 -6.93 -12.10 2.45
N PRO A 86 -7.18 -13.24 1.77
CA PRO A 86 -6.68 -14.54 2.25
C PRO A 86 -5.15 -14.62 2.26
N MET A 87 -4.45 -13.87 1.40
CA MET A 87 -2.99 -13.78 1.45
C MET A 87 -2.49 -12.98 2.66
N LEU A 88 -3.17 -11.89 3.05
CA LEU A 88 -2.86 -11.14 4.26
C LEU A 88 -3.09 -12.02 5.51
N GLU A 89 -4.16 -12.80 5.57
CA GLU A 89 -4.40 -13.75 6.66
C GLU A 89 -3.26 -14.77 6.78
N GLN A 90 -2.85 -15.37 5.65
CA GLN A 90 -1.70 -16.28 5.61
C GLN A 90 -0.40 -15.59 6.03
N PHE A 91 -0.16 -14.35 5.58
CA PHE A 91 1.01 -13.57 5.96
C PHE A 91 1.03 -13.30 7.48
N ARG A 92 -0.13 -12.93 8.07
CA ARG A 92 -0.29 -12.68 9.51
C ARG A 92 -0.09 -13.92 10.38
N SER A 93 -0.34 -15.12 9.84
CA SER A 93 -0.08 -16.37 10.57
C SER A 93 1.42 -16.66 10.75
N LYS A 94 2.29 -15.98 10.00
CA LYS A 94 3.75 -16.12 10.10
C LYS A 94 4.31 -15.22 11.19
N ASN A 95 5.42 -15.63 11.79
CA ASN A 95 6.19 -14.74 12.66
C ASN A 95 7.11 -13.85 11.81
N VAL A 96 6.51 -12.86 11.14
CA VAL A 96 7.18 -11.95 10.19
C VAL A 96 8.36 -11.22 10.84
N ALA A 97 8.22 -10.78 12.10
CA ALA A 97 9.31 -10.11 12.81
C ALA A 97 10.53 -11.04 12.98
N SER A 98 10.31 -12.30 13.35
CA SER A 98 11.40 -13.28 13.46
C SER A 98 12.02 -13.63 12.12
N ILE A 99 11.25 -13.59 11.02
CA ILE A 99 11.80 -13.79 9.66
C ILE A 99 12.73 -12.62 9.34
N ILE A 100 12.25 -11.37 9.43
CA ILE A 100 13.04 -10.18 9.08
C ILE A 100 14.36 -10.09 9.85
N ILE A 101 14.38 -10.46 11.14
CA ILE A 101 15.59 -10.43 11.98
C ILE A 101 16.65 -11.46 11.55
N ARG A 102 16.24 -12.57 10.93
CA ARG A 102 17.16 -13.65 10.53
C ARG A 102 17.79 -13.42 9.16
N GLU A 103 17.25 -12.50 8.40
CA GLU A 103 17.72 -12.17 7.07
C GLU A 103 18.87 -11.16 7.14
N ASP A 104 19.77 -11.23 6.16
CA ASP A 104 20.93 -10.34 6.09
C ASP A 104 20.62 -9.15 5.18
N TYR A 105 20.43 -7.98 5.80
CA TYR A 105 20.18 -6.72 5.11
C TYR A 105 21.13 -5.64 5.62
N TYR A 106 21.54 -4.75 4.73
CA TYR A 106 22.12 -3.48 5.15
C TYR A 106 21.12 -2.70 6.02
N GLY A 107 21.53 -2.32 7.23
CA GLY A 107 20.69 -1.62 8.20
C GLY A 107 19.83 -2.52 9.09
N ALA A 108 20.02 -3.85 9.06
CA ALA A 108 19.29 -4.80 9.90
C ALA A 108 19.44 -4.51 11.41
N GLU A 109 20.53 -3.87 11.83
CA GLU A 109 20.75 -3.41 13.20
C GLU A 109 19.66 -2.45 13.71
N HIS A 110 18.93 -1.77 12.81
CA HIS A 110 17.82 -0.89 13.15
C HIS A 110 16.49 -1.62 13.33
N PHE A 111 16.38 -2.88 12.89
CA PHE A 111 15.15 -3.69 12.95
C PHE A 111 14.95 -4.36 14.31
N THR A 112 14.93 -3.54 15.36
CA THR A 112 14.62 -4.02 16.72
C THR A 112 13.21 -4.62 16.79
N MET A 113 12.98 -5.55 17.74
CA MET A 113 11.65 -6.14 17.93
C MET A 113 10.54 -5.10 18.17
N ASN A 114 10.85 -4.00 18.87
CA ASN A 114 9.89 -2.93 19.10
C ASN A 114 9.56 -2.17 17.81
N PHE A 115 10.59 -1.87 17.02
CA PHE A 115 10.42 -1.27 15.70
C PHE A 115 9.56 -2.16 14.80
N LEU A 116 9.87 -3.45 14.70
CA LEU A 116 9.14 -4.39 13.83
C LEU A 116 7.69 -4.60 14.27
N LYS A 117 7.41 -4.65 15.58
CA LYS A 117 6.02 -4.68 16.07
C LYS A 117 5.25 -3.43 15.65
N SER A 118 5.85 -2.25 15.77
CA SER A 118 5.26 -0.98 15.34
C SER A 118 5.05 -0.96 13.83
N TYR A 119 6.04 -1.40 13.05
CA TYR A 119 5.97 -1.49 11.60
C TYR A 119 4.86 -2.45 11.14
N ILE A 120 4.74 -3.64 11.71
CA ILE A 120 3.68 -4.58 11.35
C ILE A 120 2.30 -3.96 11.64
N GLN A 121 2.11 -3.36 12.81
CA GLN A 121 0.83 -2.74 13.16
C GLN A 121 0.49 -1.55 12.27
N ASN A 122 1.44 -0.63 12.07
CA ASN A 122 1.16 0.64 11.42
C ASN A 122 1.30 0.55 9.89
N ASN A 123 2.29 -0.17 9.36
CA ASN A 123 2.57 -0.18 7.92
C ASN A 123 1.91 -1.36 7.20
N ILE A 124 1.77 -2.52 7.86
CA ILE A 124 1.18 -3.71 7.22
C ILE A 124 -0.33 -3.80 7.49
N LEU A 125 -0.78 -3.49 8.71
CA LEU A 125 -2.16 -3.71 9.14
C LEU A 125 -3.04 -2.45 9.15
N ASP A 126 -2.47 -1.25 9.20
CA ASP A 126 -3.27 -0.01 9.17
C ASP A 126 -3.56 0.43 7.72
N ILE A 127 -4.32 -0.41 7.01
CA ILE A 127 -4.79 -0.21 5.64
C ILE A 127 -6.32 -0.02 5.61
N ASN A 128 -6.88 0.16 4.42
CA ASN A 128 -8.33 0.16 4.22
C ASN A 128 -8.98 -1.07 4.86
N ARG A 129 -9.95 -0.86 5.76
CA ARG A 129 -10.63 -1.92 6.51
C ARG A 129 -11.37 -2.93 5.65
N LYS A 130 -11.70 -2.57 4.41
CA LYS A 130 -12.29 -3.51 3.44
C LYS A 130 -11.30 -4.59 2.95
N LEU A 131 -10.01 -4.46 3.28
CA LEU A 131 -8.93 -5.37 2.90
C LEU A 131 -8.37 -6.20 4.08
N LEU A 132 -9.02 -6.14 5.24
CA LEU A 132 -8.57 -6.81 6.48
C LEU A 132 -9.30 -8.12 6.77
#